data_AF-A0A0E2H8Q2-F1
#
_entry.id   AF-A0A0E2H8Q2-F1
#
_cell.length_a   1.000
_cell.length_b   1.000
_cell.length_c   1.000
_cell.angle_alpha   90.00
_cell.angle_beta   90.00
_cell.angle_gamma   90.00
#
_symmetry.space_group_name_H-M   'P 1'
#
loop_
_entity.id
_entity.type
_entity.pdbx_description
1 polymer ?
#
loop_
_entity_poly.entity_id
_entity_poly.type
_entity_poly.pdbx_seq_one_letter_code
_entity_poly.pdbx_strand_id
1 'polypeptide(L)' 'MELNYYRRGDYLFPDLIIDEEEVSIGKYGMLRRTFLKENRKNWYQSMMLTERKKTSWHGRHI' A
#
# COMPACT_ATOMS: atom_id res chain seq x y z
N MET A 1 5.82 -22.70 -4.40
CA MET A 1 4.77 -21.64 -4.53
C MET A 1 4.03 -21.94 -5.81
N GLU A 2 2.80 -22.42 -5.71
CA GLU A 2 1.91 -22.52 -6.88
C GLU A 2 1.33 -21.14 -7.16
N LEU A 3 1.55 -20.63 -8.37
CA LEU A 3 1.02 -19.35 -8.79
C LEU A 3 -0.28 -19.63 -9.55
N ASN A 4 -1.40 -19.29 -8.93
CA ASN A 4 -2.70 -19.40 -9.58
C ASN A 4 -2.90 -18.24 -10.54
N TYR A 5 -3.65 -18.48 -11.60
CA TYR A 5 -3.84 -17.53 -12.67
C TYR A 5 -5.31 -17.50 -13.09
N TYR A 6 -5.85 -16.31 -13.33
CA TYR A 6 -7.18 -16.12 -13.89
C TYR A 6 -7.10 -15.44 -15.26
N ARG A 7 -8.02 -15.83 -16.16
CA ARG A 7 -8.05 -15.31 -17.52
C ARG A 7 -8.97 -14.11 -17.63
N ARG A 8 -8.48 -13.01 -18.21
CA ARG A 8 -9.27 -11.82 -18.53
C ARG A 8 -9.01 -11.40 -19.98
N GLY A 9 -9.99 -11.64 -20.85
CA GLY A 9 -9.80 -11.52 -22.31
C GLY A 9 -8.78 -12.56 -22.79
N ASP A 10 -7.78 -12.09 -23.55
CA ASP A 10 -6.71 -12.93 -24.09
C ASP A 10 -5.49 -13.05 -23.15
N TYR A 11 -5.53 -12.41 -21.99
CA TYR A 11 -4.42 -12.34 -21.05
C TYR A 11 -4.68 -13.16 -19.79
N LEU A 12 -3.60 -13.76 -19.29
CA LEU A 12 -3.59 -14.53 -18.05
C LEU A 12 -2.94 -13.68 -16.96
N PHE A 13 -3.70 -13.37 -15.91
CA PHE A 13 -3.25 -12.57 -14.78
C PHE A 13 -2.97 -13.48 -13.58
N PRO A 14 -1.82 -13.33 -12.91
CA PRO A 14 -1.54 -14.07 -11.68
C PRO A 14 -2.41 -13.55 -10.54
N ASP A 15 -2.88 -14.46 -9.69
CA ASP A 15 -3.52 -14.16 -8.41
C ASP A 15 -2.45 -13.72 -7.40
N LEU A 16 -2.04 -12.45 -7.53
CA LEU A 16 -1.13 -11.80 -6.60
C LEU A 16 -1.93 -11.36 -5.37
N ILE A 17 -2.14 -12.29 -4.44
CA ILE A 17 -2.61 -11.94 -3.10
C ILE A 17 -1.41 -11.31 -2.39
N ILE A 18 -1.45 -9.99 -2.21
CA ILE A 18 -0.54 -9.32 -1.30
C ILE A 18 -1.10 -9.59 0.09
N ASP A 19 -0.45 -10.48 0.84
CA ASP A 19 -0.74 -10.60 2.25
C ASP A 19 -0.42 -9.24 2.89
N GLU A 20 -1.47 -8.50 3.24
CA GLU A 20 -1.36 -7.24 3.99
C GLU A 20 -0.97 -7.59 5.43
N GLU A 21 0.25 -8.09 5.61
CA GLU A 21 0.84 -8.13 6.94
C GLU A 21 0.91 -6.68 7.43
N GLU A 22 0.31 -6.42 8.60
CA GLU A 22 0.48 -5.16 9.30
C GLU A 22 1.95 -5.05 9.74
N VAL A 23 2.81 -4.59 8.82
CA VAL A 23 4.22 -4.39 9.10
C VAL A 23 4.32 -3.29 10.15
N SER A 24 4.64 -3.68 11.38
CA SER A 24 4.88 -2.72 12.45
C SER A 24 6.02 -1.79 12.04
N ILE A 25 5.79 -0.48 12.12
CA ILE A 25 6.80 0.52 11.84
C ILE A 25 7.90 0.40 12.91
N GLY A 26 9.07 -0.10 12.51
CA GLY A 26 10.24 -0.18 13.38
C GLY A 26 10.82 1.20 13.75
N LYS A 27 11.86 1.19 14.60
CA LYS A 27 12.56 2.41 15.11
C LYS A 27 12.85 3.45 14.02
N TYR A 28 13.44 3.02 12.90
CA TYR A 28 13.81 3.92 11.81
C TYR A 28 12.62 4.46 11.02
N GLY A 29 11.53 3.69 10.92
CA GLY A 29 10.31 4.18 10.29
C GLY A 29 9.64 5.29 11.11
N MET A 30 9.66 5.18 12.44
CA MET A 30 9.19 6.24 13.33
C MET A 30 10.03 7.52 13.18
N LEU A 31 11.36 7.39 13.18
CA LEU A 31 12.28 8.53 12.99
C LEU A 31 12.08 9.20 11.62
N ARG A 32 11.88 8.42 10.55
CA ARG A 32 11.56 8.98 9.23
C ARG A 32 10.22 9.74 9.28
N ARG A 33 9.22 9.21 9.98
CA ARG A 33 7.91 9.85 10.11
C ARG A 33 8.01 11.18 10.85
N THR A 34 8.72 11.25 11.97
CA THR A 34 8.92 12.50 12.73
C THR A 34 9.68 13.52 11.90
N PHE A 35 10.79 13.12 11.27
CA PHE A 35 11.57 13.99 10.41
C PHE A 35 10.73 14.60 9.27
N LEU A 36 9.92 13.77 8.59
CA LEU A 36 9.05 14.24 7.51
C LEU A 36 7.95 15.19 8.03
N LYS A 37 7.39 14.93 9.21
CA LYS A 37 6.39 15.79 9.83
C LYS A 37 6.94 17.18 10.18
N GLU A 38 8.19 17.26 10.62
CA GLU A 38 8.83 18.51 11.04
C GLU A 38 9.44 19.28 9.87
N ASN A 39 10.19 18.59 9.00
CA ASN A 39 11.02 19.24 7.96
C ASN A 39 10.36 19.24 6.57
N ARG A 40 9.42 18.32 6.30
CA ARG A 40 8.82 18.15 4.96
C ARG A 40 7.30 17.93 5.02
N LYS A 41 6.59 18.87 5.67
CA LYS A 41 5.13 18.81 5.88
C LYS A 41 4.32 18.49 4.63
N ASN A 42 4.57 19.14 3.49
CA ASN A 42 3.81 18.90 2.26
C ASN A 42 3.89 17.44 1.78
N TRP A 43 5.08 16.84 1.89
CA TRP A 43 5.29 15.46 1.50
C TRP A 43 4.62 14.51 2.48
N TYR A 44 4.73 14.79 3.78
CA TYR A 44 4.01 14.05 4.81
C TYR A 44 2.49 14.07 4.57
N GLN A 45 1.90 15.24 4.27
CA GLN A 45 0.47 15.35 3.97
C GLN A 45 0.07 14.55 2.72
N SER A 46 0.86 14.61 1.64
CA SER A 46 0.62 13.81 0.43
C SER A 46 0.66 12.29 0.70
N MET A 47 1.60 11.83 1.55
CA MET A 47 1.67 10.43 1.96
C MET A 47 0.44 10.00 2.76
N MET A 48 0.00 10.79 3.75
CA MET A 48 -1.21 10.49 4.54
C MET A 48 -2.47 10.45 3.66
N LEU A 49 -2.57 11.33 2.65
CA LEU A 49 -3.67 11.28 1.68
C LEU A 49 -3.64 10.02 0.82
N THR A 50 -2.45 9.54 0.45
CA THR A 50 -2.27 8.34 -0.38
C THR A 50 -2.57 7.07 0.39
N GLU A 51 -2.15 6.99 1.66
CA GLU A 51 -2.48 5.89 2.57
C GLU A 51 -4.00 5.78 2.77
N ARG A 52 -4.70 6.91 2.98
CA ARG A 52 -6.16 6.92 3.03
C ARG A 52 -6.83 6.47 1.73
N LYS A 53 -6.21 6.76 0.58
CA LYS A 53 -6.71 6.24 -0.71
C LYS A 53 -6.61 4.73 -0.75
N LYS A 54 -5.48 4.13 -0.34
CA LYS A 54 -5.33 2.67 -0.29
C LYS A 54 -6.41 2.02 0.56
N THR A 55 -6.66 2.52 1.78
CA THR A 55 -7.72 1.96 2.64
C THR A 55 -9.14 2.15 2.07
N SER A 56 -9.40 3.23 1.32
CA SER A 56 -10.69 3.46 0.66
C SER A 56 -10.89 2.75 -0.69
N TRP A 57 -9.80 2.35 -1.36
CA TRP A 57 -9.84 1.72 -2.68
C TRP A 57 -10.14 0.21 -2.63
N HIS A 58 -10.13 -0.41 -1.45
CA HIS A 58 -10.48 -1.82 -1.24
C HIS A 58 -11.98 -2.15 -1.38
N GLY A 59 -12.79 -1.26 -1.95
CA GLY A 59 -14.26 -1.37 -1.97
C GLY A 59 -14.95 -1.27 -3.33
N ARG A 60 -14.25 -1.44 -4.47
CA ARG A 60 -14.91 -1.46 -5.80
C ARG A 60 -14.24 -2.43 -6.78
N HIS A 61 -14.46 -3.71 -6.56
CA HIS A 61 -14.44 -4.72 -7.62
C HIS A 61 -15.57 -5.73 -7.35
N ILE A 62 -16.80 -5.32 -7.66
CA ILE A 62 -17.94 -6.18 -8.03
C ILE A 62 -18.52 -5.56 -9.31
#